data_AF-A0A8T4B290-F1
#
_entry.id   AF-A0A8T4B290-F1
#
_cell.length_a   1.000
_cell.length_b   1.000
_cell.length_c   1.000
_cell.angle_alpha   90.00
_cell.angle_beta   90.00
_cell.angle_gamma   90.00
#
_symmetry.space_group_name_H-M   'P 1'
#
loop_
_entity.id
_entity.type
_entity.pdbx_description
1 polymer ?
#
loop_
_entity_poly.entity_id
_entity_poly.type
_entity_poly.pdbx_seq_one_letter_code
_entity_poly.pdbx_strand_id
1 'polypeptide(L)'
;MSLLGFLFAPRRDHKGWSTPSEAARLYFLLVLLGSAVWAWPLTQGKVLLWLGLVVFVATPLLTVGWWLISLVSQRFESRVLVDSLNRIDRSKKESIHSFRKP
;
A
#
# COMPACT_ATOMS: atom_id res chain seq x y z
N MET A 1 -17.63 -7.91 -3.51
CA MET A 1 -16.34 -7.18 -3.45
C MET A 1 -15.48 -7.66 -4.61
N SER A 2 -15.07 -6.78 -5.53
CA SER A 2 -14.14 -7.18 -6.60
C SER A 2 -12.72 -7.36 -6.04
N LEU A 3 -12.00 -8.42 -6.44
CA LEU A 3 -10.60 -8.69 -6.07
C LEU A 3 -9.69 -7.48 -6.33
N LEU A 4 -9.95 -6.74 -7.40
CA LEU A 4 -9.26 -5.50 -7.74
C LEU A 4 -9.45 -4.43 -6.67
N GLY A 5 -10.67 -4.31 -6.14
CA GLY A 5 -10.95 -3.40 -5.04
C GLY A 5 -10.34 -3.83 -3.70
N PHE A 6 -9.96 -5.10 -3.53
CA PHE A 6 -9.22 -5.54 -2.32
C PHE A 6 -7.72 -5.24 -2.46
N LEU A 7 -7.15 -5.48 -3.64
CA LEU A 7 -5.73 -5.28 -3.92
C LEU A 7 -5.33 -3.80 -3.97
N PHE A 8 -6.15 -2.95 -4.60
CA PHE A 8 -5.78 -1.56 -4.88
C PHE A 8 -6.41 -0.53 -3.94
N ALA A 9 -7.39 -0.90 -3.09
CA ALA A 9 -7.98 0.07 -2.17
C ALA A 9 -6.94 0.50 -1.12
N PRO A 10 -6.64 1.81 -1.03
CA PRO A 10 -5.77 2.32 0.02
C PRO A 10 -6.52 2.22 1.35
N ARG A 11 -5.82 1.74 2.39
CA ARG A 11 -6.39 1.62 3.72
C ARG A 11 -6.14 2.92 4.47
N ARG A 12 -7.19 3.59 4.96
CA ARG A 12 -7.05 4.83 5.74
C ARG A 12 -6.98 4.57 7.24
N ASP A 13 -5.88 5.04 7.84
CA ASP A 13 -5.65 4.99 9.27
C ASP A 13 -6.32 6.17 10.00
N HIS A 14 -6.45 6.06 11.32
CA HIS A 14 -7.04 7.07 12.21
C HIS A 14 -6.38 8.46 12.11
N LYS A 15 -5.12 8.52 11.69
CA LYS A 15 -4.38 9.78 11.43
C LYS A 15 -4.62 10.36 10.03
N GLY A 16 -5.52 9.77 9.23
CA GLY A 16 -5.72 10.14 7.82
C GLY A 16 -4.62 9.65 6.89
N TRP A 17 -3.66 8.86 7.39
CA TRP A 17 -2.58 8.30 6.60
C TRP A 17 -3.09 7.13 5.78
N SER A 18 -2.87 7.17 4.46
CA SER A 18 -3.08 6.04 3.58
C SER A 18 -1.95 5.04 3.77
N THR A 19 -2.25 3.90 4.40
CA THR A 19 -1.31 2.78 4.41
C THR A 19 -1.22 2.15 3.03
N PRO A 20 -0.04 1.61 2.66
CA PRO A 20 0.15 0.97 1.36
C PRO A 20 -0.91 -0.10 1.13
N SER A 21 -1.48 -0.10 -0.07
CA SER A 21 -2.45 -1.10 -0.50
C SER A 21 -1.83 -2.50 -0.47
N GLU A 22 -2.66 -3.55 -0.42
CA GLU A 22 -2.15 -4.93 -0.46
C GLU A 22 -1.33 -5.21 -1.72
N ALA A 23 -1.69 -4.59 -2.85
CA ALA A 23 -0.90 -4.63 -4.07
C ALA A 23 0.52 -4.07 -3.89
N ALA A 24 0.68 -2.97 -3.16
CA ALA A 24 2.00 -2.38 -2.90
C ALA A 24 2.89 -3.29 -2.02
N ARG A 25 2.28 -4.03 -1.08
CA ARG A 25 2.98 -4.99 -0.23
C ARG A 25 3.42 -6.23 -1.00
N LEU A 26 2.52 -6.79 -1.80
CA LEU A 26 2.85 -7.92 -2.67
C LEU A 26 3.93 -7.55 -3.68
N TYR A 27 3.81 -6.36 -4.27
CA TYR A 27 4.82 -5.84 -5.19
C TYR A 27 6.19 -5.74 -4.53
N PHE A 28 6.26 -5.25 -3.28
CA PHE A 28 7.52 -5.19 -2.53
C PHE A 28 8.20 -6.55 -2.40
N LEU A 29 7.44 -7.59 -2.02
CA LEU A 29 7.97 -8.95 -1.91
C LEU A 29 8.43 -9.51 -3.26
N LEU A 30 7.67 -9.28 -4.33
CA LEU A 30 8.02 -9.72 -5.67
C LEU A 30 9.30 -9.06 -6.17
N VAL A 31 9.47 -7.75 -5.95
CA VAL A 31 10.69 -7.04 -6.35
C VAL A 31 11.90 -7.54 -5.55
N LEU A 32 11.76 -7.72 -4.24
CA LEU A 32 12.87 -8.24 -3.42
C LEU A 32 13.27 -9.66 -3.81
N LEU A 33 12.31 -10.58 -3.91
CA LEU A 33 12.60 -11.97 -4.28
C LEU A 33 13.11 -12.06 -5.73
N GLY A 34 12.50 -11.33 -6.65
CA GLY A 34 12.90 -11.30 -8.05
C GLY A 34 14.33 -10.76 -8.22
N SER A 35 14.66 -9.64 -7.57
CA SER A 35 16.02 -9.07 -7.61
C SER A 35 17.04 -9.97 -6.91
N ALA A 36 16.68 -10.59 -5.78
CA ALA A 36 17.52 -11.54 -5.05
C ALA A 36 17.88 -12.77 -5.90
N VAL A 37 16.90 -13.42 -6.51
CA VAL A 37 17.10 -14.60 -7.36
C VAL A 37 17.89 -14.23 -8.61
N TRP A 38 17.57 -13.11 -9.26
CA TRP A 38 18.27 -12.65 -10.46
C TRP A 38 19.73 -12.26 -10.21
N ALA A 39 20.01 -11.61 -9.08
CA ALA A 39 21.37 -11.16 -8.75
C ALA A 39 22.31 -12.31 -8.36
N TRP A 40 21.78 -13.46 -7.92
CA TRP A 40 22.58 -14.58 -7.42
C TRP A 40 23.63 -15.10 -8.41
N PRO A 41 23.28 -15.46 -9.67
CA PRO A 41 24.28 -15.93 -10.63
C PRO A 41 25.30 -14.83 -11.04
N LEU A 42 24.94 -13.54 -10.93
CA LEU A 42 25.80 -12.43 -11.34
C LEU A 42 26.93 -12.14 -10.37
N THR A 43 26.73 -12.44 -9.08
CA THR A 43 27.68 -12.10 -8.02
C THR A 43 28.65 -13.22 -7.69
N GLN A 44 28.53 -14.37 -8.36
CA GLN A 44 29.44 -15.53 -8.22
C GLN A 44 29.65 -15.95 -6.75
N GLY A 45 28.57 -15.90 -5.95
CA GLY A 45 28.61 -16.27 -4.52
C GLY A 45 29.17 -15.20 -3.58
N LYS A 46 29.52 -14.00 -4.08
CA LYS A 46 29.95 -12.87 -3.22
C LYS A 46 28.74 -12.21 -2.54
N VAL A 47 28.43 -12.64 -1.31
CA VAL A 47 27.24 -12.24 -0.55
C VAL A 47 27.12 -10.72 -0.38
N LEU A 48 28.21 -10.01 -0.07
CA LEU A 48 28.15 -8.56 0.14
C LEU A 48 27.83 -7.80 -1.17
N LEU A 49 28.42 -8.23 -2.29
CA LEU A 49 28.15 -7.68 -3.61
C LEU A 49 26.72 -8.00 -4.06
N TRP A 50 26.23 -9.20 -3.73
CA TRP A 50 24.86 -9.63 -3.96
C TRP A 50 23.85 -8.75 -3.24
N LEU A 51 24.01 -8.54 -1.92
CA LEU A 51 23.13 -7.66 -1.16
C LEU A 51 23.16 -6.22 -1.71
N GLY A 52 24.34 -5.70 -2.03
CA GLY A 52 24.50 -4.38 -2.63
C GLY A 52 23.74 -4.26 -3.97
N LEU A 53 23.91 -5.24 -4.85
CA LEU A 53 23.24 -5.25 -6.16
C LEU A 53 21.72 -5.40 -6.03
N VAL A 54 21.24 -6.25 -5.12
CA VAL A 54 19.81 -6.43 -4.81
C VAL A 54 19.21 -5.10 -4.37
N VAL A 55 19.79 -4.43 -3.37
CA VAL A 55 19.27 -3.15 -2.86
C VAL A 55 19.34 -2.06 -3.94
N PHE A 56 20.45 -2.01 -4.68
CA PHE A 56 20.65 -1.03 -5.75
C PHE A 56 19.60 -1.12 -6.86
N VAL A 57 19.25 -2.35 -7.28
CA VAL A 57 18.25 -2.58 -8.32
C VAL A 57 16.82 -2.53 -7.76
N ALA A 58 16.57 -3.06 -6.57
CA ALA A 58 15.25 -3.04 -5.95
C ALA A 58 14.75 -1.61 -5.68
N THR A 59 15.62 -0.69 -5.26
CA THR A 59 15.23 0.69 -4.92
C THR A 59 14.51 1.44 -6.06
N PRO A 60 15.08 1.56 -7.28
CA PRO A 60 14.40 2.22 -8.39
C PRO A 60 13.16 1.44 -8.86
N LEU A 61 13.19 0.10 -8.84
CA LEU A 61 12.04 -0.75 -9.19
C LEU A 61 10.86 -0.48 -8.24
N LEU A 62 11.10 -0.52 -6.93
CA LEU A 62 10.10 -0.22 -5.91
C LEU A 62 9.52 1.18 -6.09
N THR A 63 10.38 2.17 -6.34
CA THR A 63 9.97 3.56 -6.54
C THR A 63 9.00 3.68 -7.72
N VAL A 64 9.35 3.10 -8.87
CA VAL A 64 8.51 3.14 -10.08
C VAL A 64 7.21 2.36 -9.87
N GLY A 65 7.26 1.16 -9.31
CA GLY A 65 6.06 0.36 -9.13
C GLY A 65 5.10 0.93 -8.10
N TRP A 66 5.58 1.52 -7.00
CA TRP A 66 4.70 2.22 -6.06
C TRP A 66 4.08 3.47 -6.68
N TRP A 67 4.83 4.20 -7.50
CA TRP A 67 4.27 5.33 -8.25
C TRP A 67 3.13 4.88 -9.19
N LEU A 68 3.32 3.79 -9.94
CA LEU A 68 2.27 3.22 -10.79
C LEU A 68 1.05 2.75 -9.99
N ILE A 69 1.28 2.06 -8.87
CA ILE A 69 0.20 1.59 -7.99
C ILE A 69 -0.58 2.78 -7.42
N SER A 70 0.10 3.87 -7.07
CA SER A 70 -0.54 5.10 -6.58
C SER A 70 -1.49 5.70 -7.61
N LEU A 71 -1.09 5.75 -8.89
CA LEU A 71 -1.95 6.25 -9.98
C LEU A 71 -3.23 5.42 -10.15
N VAL A 72 -3.12 4.10 -10.02
CA VAL A 72 -4.26 3.18 -10.12
C VAL A 72 -5.14 3.26 -8.87
N SER A 73 -4.52 3.36 -7.69
CA SER A 73 -5.20 3.37 -6.39
C SER A 73 -6.10 4.60 -6.19
N GLN A 74 -5.78 5.74 -6.82
CA GLN A 74 -6.64 6.93 -6.82
C GLN A 74 -8.04 6.71 -7.42
N ARG A 75 -8.22 5.67 -8.24
CA ARG A 75 -9.51 5.34 -8.86
C ARG A 75 -10.43 4.52 -7.96
N PHE A 76 -9.98 4.11 -6.78
CA PHE A 76 -10.72 3.27 -5.86
C PHE A 76 -11.04 4.03 -4.56
N GLU A 77 -12.28 3.91 -4.06
CA GLU A 77 -12.64 4.50 -2.77
C GLU A 77 -11.80 3.90 -1.63
N SER A 78 -11.30 4.78 -0.76
CA SER A 78 -10.50 4.40 0.40
C SER A 78 -11.33 3.58 1.38
N ARG A 79 -10.85 2.40 1.77
CA ARG A 79 -11.49 1.63 2.85
C ARG A 79 -10.93 2.08 4.20
N VAL A 80 -11.82 2.23 5.16
CA VAL A 80 -11.43 2.39 6.58
C VAL A 80 -10.79 1.10 7.06
N LEU A 81 -9.70 1.20 7.83
CA LEU A 81 -9.02 0.02 8.38
C LEU A 81 -9.90 -0.81 9.32
N VAL A 82 -10.90 -0.19 9.97
CA VAL A 82 -11.75 -0.81 11.00
C VAL A 82 -13.18 -0.30 10.90
N ASP A 83 -14.18 -1.20 10.89
CA ASP A 83 -15.61 -0.86 10.82
C ASP A 83 -16.09 0.01 12.00
N SER A 84 -15.39 -0.04 13.14
CA SER A 84 -15.68 0.81 14.30
C SER A 84 -15.53 2.32 13.99
N LEU A 85 -14.68 2.69 13.02
CA LEU A 85 -14.50 4.09 12.60
C LEU A 85 -15.68 4.62 11.78
N ASN A 86 -16.32 3.76 10.97
CA ASN A 86 -17.55 4.10 10.26
C ASN A 86 -18.68 4.50 11.23
N ARG A 87 -18.68 3.92 12.44
CA ARG A 87 -19.68 4.20 13.47
C ARG A 87 -19.47 5.55 14.16
N ILE A 88 -18.21 5.93 14.41
CA ILE A 88 -17.84 7.22 15.03
C ILE A 88 -18.14 8.38 14.09
N ASP A 89 -17.82 8.23 12.80
CA ASP A 89 -18.04 9.31 11.82
C ASP A 89 -19.54 9.53 11.55
N ARG A 90 -20.35 8.47 11.50
CA ARG A 90 -21.83 8.58 11.47
C ARG A 90 -22.39 9.27 12.72
N SER A 91 -21.91 8.89 13.91
CA SER A 91 -22.36 9.48 15.18
C SER A 91 -22.08 10.99 15.25
N LYS A 92 -20.91 11.42 14.75
CA LYS A 92 -20.55 12.86 14.69
C LYS A 92 -21.38 13.63 13.66
N LYS A 93 -21.80 12.98 12.57
CA LYS A 93 -22.66 13.60 11.54
C LYS A 93 -24.11 13.75 12.02
N GLU A 94 -24.62 12.82 12.83
CA GLU A 94 -25.96 12.89 13.44
C GLU A 94 -26.06 13.95 14.55
N SER A 95 -25.00 14.18 15.32
CA SER A 95 -25.03 15.15 16.44
C SER A 95 -25.11 16.60 16.00
N ILE A 96 -24.59 16.94 14.81
CA ILE A 96 -24.62 18.32 14.29
C ILE A 96 -26.01 18.70 13.75
N HIS A 97 -26.75 17.76 13.17
CA HIS A 97 -28.08 18.01 12.60
C HIS A 97 -29.23 17.81 13.59
N SER A 98 -29.02 17.06 14.67
CA SER A 98 -30.07 16.82 15.68
C SER A 98 -30.29 18.00 16.64
N PHE A 99 -29.38 18.98 16.67
CA PHE A 99 -29.50 20.17 17.53
C PHE A 99 -30.35 21.30 16.92
N ARG A 100 -30.78 21.17 15.66
CA ARG A 100 -31.70 22.13 15.03
C ARG A 100 -33.12 21.56 15.05
N LYS A 101 -33.78 21.66 16.21
CA LYS A 101 -35.25 21.60 16.30
C LYS A 101 -35.81 23.04 16.28
N PRO A 102 -37.01 23.24 15.71
CA PRO A 102 -37.58 24.56 15.42
C PRO A 102 -37.82 25.41 16.67
#